data_AF-A0A930DDM8-F1
#
_entry.id   AF-A0A930DDM8-F1
#
_cell.length_a   1.000
_cell.length_b   1.000
_cell.length_c   1.000
_cell.angle_alpha   90.00
_cell.angle_beta   90.00
_cell.angle_gamma   90.00
#
_symmetry.space_group_name_H-M   'P 1'
#
loop_
_entity.id
_entity.type
_entity.pdbx_description
1 polymer ?
#
loop_
_entity_poly.entity_id
_entity_poly.type
_entity_poly.pdbx_seq_one_letter_code
_entity_poly.pdbx_strand_id
1 'polypeptide(L)' 'MNAHDILNNPFLNKGTAFTLEERKELGLVGVLPPYVQTLEEQAAQT' A
#
# COMPACT_ATOMS: atom_id res chain seq x y z
N MET A 1 -3.53 -15.18 0.69
CA MET A 1 -4.00 -13.90 1.27
C MET A 1 -4.63 -13.09 0.17
N ASN A 2 -5.79 -12.52 0.42
CA ASN A 2 -6.38 -11.53 -0.48
C ASN A 2 -5.81 -10.12 -0.16
N ALA A 3 -6.09 -9.15 -1.03
CA ALA A 3 -5.66 -7.76 -0.87
C ALA A 3 -6.05 -7.16 0.49
N HIS A 4 -7.26 -7.44 0.98
CA HIS A 4 -7.74 -6.92 2.26
C HIS A 4 -7.00 -7.52 3.46
N ASP A 5 -6.61 -8.79 3.41
CA ASP A 5 -5.83 -9.43 4.48
C ASP A 5 -4.47 -8.73 4.67
N ILE A 6 -3.84 -8.29 3.56
CA ILE A 6 -2.56 -7.58 3.58
C ILE A 6 -2.74 -6.19 4.17
N LEU A 7 -3.76 -5.45 3.74
CA LEU A 7 -4.04 -4.10 4.24
C LEU A 7 -4.48 -4.09 5.71
N ASN A 8 -5.11 -5.16 6.18
CA ASN A 8 -5.54 -5.29 7.58
C ASN A 8 -4.44 -5.81 8.51
N ASN A 9 -3.30 -6.27 7.98
CA ASN A 9 -2.18 -6.72 8.78
C ASN A 9 -1.15 -5.57 8.97
N PRO A 10 -0.99 -5.00 10.18
CA PRO A 10 -0.11 -3.86 10.40
C PRO A 10 1.38 -4.17 10.18
N PHE A 11 1.79 -5.45 10.22
CA PHE A 11 3.16 -5.84 9.93
C PHE A 11 3.47 -5.96 8.42
N LEU A 12 2.44 -6.04 7.59
CA LEU A 12 2.58 -6.15 6.13
C LEU A 12 2.15 -4.88 5.40
N ASN A 13 1.21 -4.12 5.96
CA ASN A 13 0.62 -2.97 5.32
C ASN A 13 1.62 -1.80 5.23
N LYS A 14 1.99 -1.43 4.00
CA LYS A 14 2.78 -0.22 3.69
C LYS A 14 1.91 0.98 3.30
N GLY A 15 0.59 0.84 3.35
CA GLY A 15 -0.37 1.84 2.89
C GLY A 15 -0.13 2.21 1.42
N THR A 16 -0.06 3.50 1.11
CA THR A 16 0.24 3.99 -0.24
C THR A 16 1.71 3.81 -0.65
N ALA A 17 2.59 3.34 0.24
CA ALA A 17 4.00 3.11 -0.08
C ALA A 17 4.29 1.76 -0.75
N PHE A 18 3.28 0.93 -1.01
CA PHE A 18 3.44 -0.18 -1.95
C PHE A 18 3.79 0.35 -3.34
N THR A 19 4.86 -0.19 -3.92
CA THR A 19 5.28 0.10 -5.29
C THR A 19 4.23 -0.39 -6.30
N LEU A 20 4.29 0.10 -7.54
CA LEU A 20 3.36 -0.35 -8.59
C LEU A 20 3.49 -1.85 -8.90
N GLU A 21 4.69 -2.42 -8.75
CA GLU A 21 4.95 -3.84 -8.94
C GLU A 21 4.32 -4.68 -7.82
N GLU A 22 4.58 -4.33 -6.55
CA GLU A 22 3.96 -4.98 -5.39
C GLU A 22 2.43 -4.91 -5.48
N ARG A 23 1.87 -3.77 -5.91
CA ARG A 23 0.41 -3.63 -6.04
C ARG A 23 -0.16 -4.59 -7.08
N LYS A 24 0.55 -4.86 -8.18
CA LYS A 24 0.12 -5.83 -9.19
C LYS A 24 0.18 -7.25 -8.64
N GLU A 25 1.29 -7.61 -7.99
CA GLU A 25 1.51 -8.95 -7.44
C GLU A 25 0.55 -9.28 -6.29
N LEU A 26 0.24 -8.28 -5.45
CA LEU A 26 -0.60 -8.44 -4.26
C LEU A 26 -2.10 -8.14 -4.54
N GLY A 27 -2.47 -7.81 -5.78
CA GLY A 27 -3.85 -7.53 -6.16
C GLY A 27 -4.40 -6.22 -5.56
N LEU A 28 -3.55 -5.24 -5.31
CA LEU A 28 -3.90 -3.92 -4.73
C LEU A 28 -4.20 -2.85 -5.80
N VAL A 29 -4.06 -3.17 -7.09
CA VAL A 29 -4.42 -2.26 -8.18
C VAL A 29 -5.91 -1.92 -8.13
N GLY A 30 -6.22 -0.62 -8.10
CA GLY A 30 -7.60 -0.13 -7.96
C GLY A 30 -8.12 -0.11 -6.52
N VAL A 31 -7.41 -0.72 -5.57
CA VAL A 31 -7.72 -0.68 -4.13
C VAL A 31 -7.09 0.56 -3.48
N LEU A 32 -5.88 0.92 -3.89
CA LEU A 32 -5.14 2.07 -3.37
C LEU A 32 -5.20 3.28 -4.33
N PRO A 33 -5.11 4.53 -3.83
CA PRO A 33 -4.95 5.72 -4.65
C PRO A 33 -3.79 5.60 -5.65
N PRO A 34 -3.84 6.21 -6.84
CA PRO A 34 -2.85 5.97 -7.90
C PRO A 34 -1.44 6.47 -7.57
N TYR A 35 -1.31 7.49 -6.71
CA TYR A 35 0.00 7.98 -6.27
C TYR A 35 0.68 6.97 -5.33
N VAL A 36 1.96 6.72 -5.56
CA VAL A 36 2.81 5.92 -4.66
C VAL A 36 3.56 6.90 -3.78
N GLN A 37 3.34 6.83 -2.47
CA GLN A 37 4.01 7.71 -1.51
C GLN A 37 5.28 7.05 -0.99
N THR A 38 6.30 7.81 -0.61
CA THR A 38 7.36 7.28 0.25
C THR A 38 6.89 7.19 1.70
N LEU A 39 7.63 6.46 2.54
CA LEU A 39 7.32 6.40 3.97
C LEU A 39 7.48 7.77 4.64
N GLU A 40 8.44 8.58 4.18
CA GLU A 40 8.67 9.94 4.66
C GLU A 40 7.51 10.88 4.30
N GLU A 41 6.99 10.79 3.08
CA GLU A 41 5.80 11.54 2.65
C GLU A 41 4.57 11.15 3.48
N GLN A 42 4.42 9.86 3.82
CA GLN A 42 3.37 9.37 4.71
C GLN A 42 3.53 9.92 6.14
N ALA A 43 4.74 9.88 6.68
CA ALA A 43 5.03 10.38 8.03
C ALA A 43 4.83 11.90 8.17
N ALA A 44 4.95 12.64 7.08
CA ALA A 44 4.73 14.08 7.05
C ALA A 44 3.25 14.51 6.99
N GLN A 45 2.31 13.59 6.79
CA GLN A 45 0.87 13.89 6.76
C GLN A 45 0.34 14.12 8.18
N THR A 46 -0.32 15.26 8.38
CA THR A 46 -0.93 15.69 9.66
C THR A 46 -2.40 15.32 9.76
#